data_AF-A0A849FL42-F1
#
_entry.id   AF-A0A849FL42-F1
#
_cell.length_a   1.000
_cell.length_b   1.000
_cell.length_c   1.000
_cell.angle_alpha   90.00
_cell.angle_beta   90.00
_cell.angle_gamma   90.00
#
_symmetry.space_group_name_H-M   'P 1'
#
loop_
_entity.id
_entity.type
_entity.pdbx_description
1 polymer ?
#
loop_
_entity_poly.entity_id
_entity_poly.type
_entity_poly.pdbx_seq_one_letter_code
_entity_poly.pdbx_strand_id
1 'polypeptide(L)'
;MKKSIYIAILTVCTLFIGTAQQTPATEQKEAISIEGATAHLGNGEVIENALIMFEGGKLTFVGSAMTKIARKGKIIKGQGKHVYPGIIAPSKALGLTEVNAVRASNDQDEIGEMIPHVRSLIAYNAESQVVESMRPNGVLLGQITPQGGRISGTSSIVQFDAWNWEDAAIKVDDGIHMNWPNSFRRGRWWMGEPRGFQPNKEYTTQLDKIQSFLANAAA
;
A
#
# COMPACT_ATOMS: atom_id res chain seq x y z
N MET A 1 -45.87 29.84 -4.64
CA MET A 1 -44.46 30.32 -4.63
C MET A 1 -43.56 29.52 -3.69
N LYS A 2 -43.92 29.29 -2.42
CA LYS A 2 -43.06 28.49 -1.50
C LYS A 2 -42.87 27.03 -1.95
N LYS A 3 -43.91 26.34 -2.43
CA LYS A 3 -43.83 24.96 -2.96
C LYS A 3 -42.90 24.81 -4.18
N SER A 4 -42.92 25.78 -5.09
CA SER A 4 -42.05 25.77 -6.28
C SER A 4 -40.57 26.02 -5.93
N ILE A 5 -40.29 26.77 -4.86
CA ILE A 5 -38.93 26.94 -4.32
C ILE A 5 -38.41 25.64 -3.71
N TYR A 6 -39.22 24.90 -2.94
CA TYR A 6 -38.81 23.60 -2.38
C TYR A 6 -38.54 22.55 -3.47
N ILE A 7 -39.35 22.52 -4.53
CA ILE A 7 -39.12 21.61 -5.67
C ILE A 7 -37.83 21.98 -6.41
N ALA A 8 -37.57 23.27 -6.64
CA ALA A 8 -36.33 23.72 -7.26
C ALA A 8 -35.09 23.34 -6.42
N ILE A 9 -35.14 23.51 -5.09
CA ILE A 9 -34.06 23.13 -4.18
C ILE A 9 -33.83 21.61 -4.18
N LEU A 10 -34.90 20.80 -4.17
CA LEU A 10 -34.79 19.34 -4.21
C LEU A 10 -34.18 18.85 -5.53
N THR A 11 -34.55 19.48 -6.65
CA THR A 11 -34.05 19.12 -7.99
C THR A 11 -32.57 19.51 -8.16
N VAL A 12 -32.15 20.64 -7.57
CA VAL A 12 -30.74 21.06 -7.54
C VAL A 12 -29.90 20.14 -6.63
N CYS A 13 -30.45 19.65 -5.51
CA CYS A 13 -29.77 18.67 -4.65
C CYS A 13 -29.57 17.31 -5.34
N THR A 14 -30.52 16.84 -6.17
CA THR A 14 -30.37 15.56 -6.90
C THR A 14 -29.37 15.63 -8.06
N LEU A 15 -29.04 16.81 -8.57
CA LEU A 15 -28.03 17.01 -9.62
C LEU A 15 -26.59 17.03 -9.08
N PHE A 16 -26.42 17.08 -7.74
CA PHE A 16 -25.13 17.06 -7.05
C PHE A 16 -24.77 15.67 -6.50
N ILE A 17 -25.18 14.59 -7.19
CA ILE A 17 -24.57 13.27 -6.96
C ILE A 17 -23.21 13.28 -7.67
N GLY A 18 -22.24 13.93 -7.02
CA GLY A 18 -20.85 13.95 -7.48
C GLY A 18 -20.27 12.53 -7.49
N THR A 19 -19.45 12.24 -8.49
CA THR A 19 -18.64 11.03 -8.58
C THR A 19 -17.64 11.03 -7.41
N ALA A 20 -18.01 10.39 -6.30
CA ALA A 20 -17.15 10.24 -5.13
C ALA A 20 -16.11 9.11 -5.30
N GLN A 21 -16.16 8.36 -6.40
CA GLN A 21 -15.24 7.27 -6.67
C GLN A 21 -13.88 7.81 -7.12
N GLN A 22 -12.78 7.35 -6.49
CA GLN A 22 -11.44 7.59 -7.02
C GLN A 22 -11.30 6.91 -8.38
N THR A 23 -11.35 7.70 -9.45
CA THR A 23 -11.02 7.21 -10.80
C THR A 23 -9.52 7.32 -10.99
N PRO A 24 -8.85 6.25 -11.46
CA PRO A 24 -7.44 6.32 -11.78
C PRO A 24 -7.09 7.45 -12.74
N ALA A 25 -5.87 7.97 -12.63
CA ALA A 25 -5.43 9.03 -13.50
C ALA A 25 -5.37 8.54 -14.96
N THR A 26 -5.81 9.40 -15.89
CA THR A 26 -5.64 9.11 -17.33
C THR A 26 -4.16 9.10 -17.70
N GLU A 27 -3.80 8.31 -18.71
CA GLU A 27 -2.44 8.29 -19.25
C GLU A 27 -1.93 9.70 -19.63
N GLN A 28 -0.63 9.92 -19.43
CA GLN A 28 0.02 11.18 -19.75
C GLN A 28 0.05 11.42 -21.26
N LYS A 29 -0.52 12.55 -21.71
CA LYS A 29 -0.61 12.92 -23.14
C LYS A 29 0.51 13.83 -23.64
N GLU A 30 1.13 14.60 -22.74
CA GLU A 30 2.19 15.56 -23.07
C GLU A 30 3.24 15.60 -21.96
N ALA A 31 4.47 16.03 -22.29
CA ALA A 31 5.51 16.27 -21.29
C ALA A 31 5.07 17.35 -20.28
N ILE A 32 5.55 17.25 -19.05
CA ILE A 32 5.25 18.22 -17.99
C ILE A 32 6.57 18.69 -17.37
N SER A 33 6.67 20.01 -17.16
CA SER A 33 7.77 20.66 -16.46
C SER A 33 7.24 21.39 -15.23
N ILE A 34 7.67 21.00 -14.03
CA ILE A 34 7.37 21.69 -12.77
C ILE A 34 8.57 22.57 -12.42
N GLU A 35 8.35 23.87 -12.25
CA GLU A 35 9.41 24.86 -12.06
C GLU A 35 9.22 25.69 -10.78
N GLY A 36 10.30 25.80 -10.00
CA GLY A 36 10.39 26.64 -8.81
C GLY A 36 9.93 25.98 -7.51
N ALA A 37 9.66 24.67 -7.53
CA ALA A 37 9.37 23.92 -6.30
C ALA A 37 10.66 23.59 -5.53
N THR A 38 10.53 23.28 -4.24
CA THR A 38 11.59 22.63 -3.47
C THR A 38 11.47 21.12 -3.65
N ALA A 39 12.43 20.51 -4.32
CA ALA A 39 12.42 19.07 -4.59
C ALA A 39 13.21 18.31 -3.53
N HIS A 40 12.58 17.35 -2.88
CA HIS A 40 13.22 16.41 -1.95
C HIS A 40 13.50 15.13 -2.74
N LEU A 41 14.76 14.69 -2.83
CA LEU A 41 15.11 13.57 -3.71
C LEU A 41 14.98 12.19 -3.04
N GLY A 42 14.73 12.15 -1.72
CA GLY A 42 14.62 10.91 -0.95
C GLY A 42 15.96 10.26 -0.58
N ASN A 43 17.08 10.72 -1.14
CA ASN A 43 18.45 10.34 -0.78
C ASN A 43 19.08 11.29 0.27
N GLY A 44 18.30 12.22 0.83
CA GLY A 44 18.76 13.26 1.75
C GLY A 44 19.11 14.60 1.08
N GLU A 45 19.20 14.64 -0.24
CA GLU A 45 19.43 15.87 -1.00
C GLU A 45 18.12 16.64 -1.23
N VAL A 46 18.22 17.97 -1.13
CA VAL A 46 17.12 18.90 -1.38
C VAL A 46 17.59 19.94 -2.38
N ILE A 47 16.81 20.12 -3.45
CA ILE A 47 17.05 21.13 -4.48
C ILE A 47 16.02 22.24 -4.32
N GLU A 48 16.48 23.41 -3.88
CA GLU A 48 15.68 24.62 -3.90
C GLU A 48 15.55 25.17 -5.33
N ASN A 49 14.39 25.78 -5.63
CA ASN A 49 14.09 26.30 -6.96
C ASN A 49 14.37 25.27 -8.07
N ALA A 50 13.82 24.07 -7.91
CA ALA A 50 14.03 22.95 -8.79
C ALA A 50 13.23 23.07 -10.10
N LEU A 51 13.77 22.43 -11.13
CA LEU A 51 13.08 22.06 -12.35
C LEU A 51 12.97 20.54 -12.40
N ILE A 52 11.74 20.05 -12.46
CA ILE A 52 11.39 18.63 -12.58
C ILE A 52 10.68 18.46 -13.92
N MET A 53 11.21 17.60 -14.78
CA MET A 53 10.57 17.28 -16.07
C MET A 53 10.28 15.79 -16.14
N PHE A 54 9.12 15.44 -16.68
CA PHE A 54 8.72 14.06 -16.90
C PHE A 54 7.84 13.89 -18.13
N GLU A 55 7.98 12.76 -18.78
CA GLU A 55 7.33 12.40 -20.03
C GLU A 55 7.11 10.89 -20.07
N GLY A 56 5.94 10.44 -20.53
CA GLY A 56 5.57 9.01 -20.51
C GLY A 56 5.60 8.37 -19.12
N GLY A 57 5.23 9.11 -18.08
CA GLY A 57 5.22 8.65 -16.69
C GLY A 57 6.61 8.51 -16.06
N LYS A 58 7.68 8.95 -16.73
CA LYS A 58 9.06 8.83 -16.25
C LYS A 58 9.73 10.18 -16.12
N LEU A 59 10.52 10.35 -15.07
CA LEU A 59 11.38 11.52 -14.89
C LEU A 59 12.42 11.57 -16.02
N THR A 60 12.51 12.71 -16.69
CA THR A 60 13.51 12.98 -17.73
C THR A 60 14.59 13.96 -17.24
N PHE A 61 14.27 14.79 -16.24
CA PHE A 61 15.22 15.70 -15.60
C PHE A 61 14.76 16.08 -14.20
N VAL A 62 15.71 16.15 -13.26
CA VAL A 62 15.52 16.74 -11.94
C VAL A 62 16.80 17.52 -11.62
N GLY A 63 16.68 18.82 -11.37
CA GLY A 63 17.84 19.68 -11.13
C GLY A 63 17.45 21.11 -10.79
N SER A 64 18.43 22.01 -10.73
CA SER A 64 18.15 23.43 -10.54
C SER A 64 17.43 24.04 -11.75
N ALA A 65 16.44 24.90 -11.51
CA ALA A 65 15.80 25.69 -12.57
C ALA A 65 16.76 26.67 -13.26
N MET A 66 17.91 26.99 -12.65
CA MET A 66 18.95 27.82 -13.27
C MET A 66 19.72 27.10 -14.39
N THR A 67 19.56 25.78 -14.50
CA THR A 67 20.19 24.98 -15.56
C THR A 67 19.66 25.41 -16.92
N LYS A 68 20.57 25.61 -17.89
CA LYS A 68 20.24 25.98 -19.27
C LYS A 68 19.66 24.78 -20.05
N ILE A 69 18.45 24.38 -19.69
CA ILE A 69 17.69 23.31 -20.33
C ILE A 69 16.30 23.81 -20.73
N ALA A 70 15.88 23.47 -21.94
CA ALA A 70 14.56 23.86 -22.44
C ALA A 70 13.47 23.11 -21.67
N ARG A 71 12.45 23.85 -21.22
CA ARG A 71 11.25 23.27 -20.61
C ARG A 71 10.45 22.56 -21.70
N LYS A 72 9.86 21.42 -21.37
CA LYS A 72 9.06 20.61 -22.30
C LYS A 72 7.60 20.56 -21.87
N GLY A 73 6.72 20.65 -22.87
CA GLY A 73 5.27 20.53 -22.71
C GLY A 73 4.68 21.54 -21.71
N LYS A 74 3.76 21.07 -20.86
CA LYS A 74 3.04 21.92 -19.93
C LYS A 74 3.91 22.37 -18.76
N ILE A 75 3.98 23.68 -18.56
CA ILE A 75 4.74 24.28 -17.45
C ILE A 75 3.81 24.50 -16.24
N ILE A 76 4.20 23.95 -15.10
CA ILE A 76 3.53 24.09 -13.81
C ILE A 76 4.42 24.91 -12.88
N LYS A 77 3.88 26.01 -12.36
CA LYS A 77 4.55 26.89 -11.40
C LYS A 77 4.46 26.30 -9.98
N GLY A 78 5.59 25.87 -9.44
CA GLY A 78 5.71 25.20 -8.14
C GLY A 78 6.22 26.08 -7.00
N GLN A 79 6.29 27.41 -7.16
CA GLN A 79 6.84 28.32 -6.16
C GLN A 79 6.14 28.16 -4.81
N GLY A 80 6.94 28.03 -3.74
CA GLY A 80 6.45 27.82 -2.37
C GLY A 80 5.82 26.45 -2.13
N LYS A 81 5.94 25.51 -3.08
CA LYS A 81 5.50 24.11 -2.93
C LYS A 81 6.69 23.19 -2.78
N HIS A 82 6.44 22.06 -2.12
CA HIS A 82 7.41 20.99 -1.93
C HIS A 82 6.98 19.78 -2.73
N VAL A 83 7.94 19.16 -3.42
CA VAL A 83 7.72 17.93 -4.18
C VAL A 83 8.54 16.83 -3.53
N TYR A 84 7.88 15.70 -3.26
CA TYR A 84 8.47 14.50 -2.66
C TYR A 84 8.25 13.30 -3.59
N PRO A 85 9.11 12.27 -3.54
CA PRO A 85 8.80 10.98 -4.14
C PRO A 85 7.58 10.38 -3.45
N GLY A 86 6.85 9.53 -4.17
CA GLY A 86 5.79 8.73 -3.56
C GLY A 86 6.34 7.84 -2.46
N ILE A 87 5.69 7.83 -1.31
CA ILE A 87 6.01 6.94 -0.21
C ILE A 87 5.62 5.51 -0.60
N ILE A 88 6.46 4.55 -0.24
CA ILE A 88 6.25 3.13 -0.45
C ILE A 88 5.96 2.48 0.91
N ALA A 89 4.87 1.73 1.00
CA ALA A 89 4.47 1.00 2.20
C ALA A 89 4.78 -0.50 2.07
N PRO A 90 6.00 -0.96 2.44
CA PRO A 90 6.36 -2.37 2.37
C PRO A 90 5.67 -3.19 3.49
N SER A 91 5.45 -4.46 3.23
CA SER A 91 4.96 -5.45 4.19
C SER A 91 3.69 -5.03 4.96
N LYS A 92 2.68 -4.49 4.26
CA LYS A 92 1.40 -4.06 4.88
C LYS A 92 0.21 -4.81 4.32
N ALA A 93 -0.83 -4.97 5.14
CA ALA A 93 -2.10 -5.59 4.74
C ALA A 93 -3.13 -4.57 4.20
N LEU A 94 -2.65 -3.53 3.50
CA LEU A 94 -3.51 -2.50 2.91
C LEU A 94 -4.37 -3.13 1.81
N GLY A 95 -5.66 -2.80 1.76
CA GLY A 95 -6.60 -3.39 0.79
C GLY A 95 -6.93 -4.87 1.03
N LEU A 96 -6.38 -5.50 2.07
CA LEU A 96 -6.69 -6.88 2.51
C LEU A 96 -7.57 -6.89 3.77
N THR A 97 -7.78 -5.74 4.39
CA THR A 97 -8.18 -5.61 5.80
C THR A 97 -9.66 -5.87 6.05
N GLU A 98 -10.50 -5.72 5.02
CA GLU A 98 -11.92 -6.11 5.06
C GLU A 98 -12.11 -7.63 5.26
N VAL A 99 -11.07 -8.44 4.98
CA VAL A 99 -11.05 -9.89 5.24
C VAL A 99 -10.44 -10.24 6.61
N ASN A 100 -9.48 -9.44 7.08
CA ASN A 100 -8.73 -9.72 8.32
C ASN A 100 -9.57 -9.61 9.60
N ALA A 101 -10.62 -8.77 9.60
CA ALA A 101 -11.54 -8.67 10.73
C ALA A 101 -12.44 -9.90 10.90
N VAL A 102 -12.62 -10.70 9.84
CA VAL A 102 -13.57 -11.82 9.83
C VAL A 102 -12.88 -13.17 10.02
N ARG A 103 -11.69 -13.40 9.45
CA ARG A 103 -11.04 -14.73 9.50
C ARG A 103 -10.15 -15.01 10.71
N ALA A 104 -9.72 -13.98 11.45
CA ALA A 104 -8.67 -14.16 12.46
C ALA A 104 -9.14 -14.78 13.79
N SER A 105 -10.44 -14.91 14.04
CA SER A 105 -10.93 -15.26 15.39
C SER A 105 -11.53 -16.66 15.56
N ASN A 106 -11.86 -17.41 14.49
CA ASN A 106 -12.55 -18.70 14.68
C ASN A 106 -12.16 -19.86 13.74
N ASP A 107 -11.63 -19.61 12.53
CA ASP A 107 -11.42 -20.69 11.54
C ASP A 107 -9.94 -20.88 11.14
N GLN A 108 -9.02 -20.85 12.10
CA GLN A 108 -7.61 -21.26 11.85
C GLN A 108 -7.48 -22.78 11.65
N ASP A 109 -8.46 -23.55 12.12
CA ASP A 109 -8.45 -25.01 12.07
C ASP A 109 -8.74 -25.58 10.65
N GLU A 110 -9.35 -24.82 9.74
CA GLU A 110 -9.76 -25.34 8.42
C GLU A 110 -8.72 -25.14 7.30
N ILE A 111 -7.87 -24.10 7.38
CA ILE A 111 -6.93 -23.73 6.30
C ILE A 111 -5.48 -24.11 6.66
N GLY A 112 -5.16 -24.21 7.96
CA GLY A 112 -3.83 -24.55 8.47
C GLY A 112 -2.89 -23.36 8.62
N GLU A 113 -1.78 -23.57 9.35
CA GLU A 113 -0.82 -22.51 9.68
C GLU A 113 0.20 -22.21 8.58
N MET A 114 0.38 -23.09 7.58
CA MET A 114 1.41 -22.94 6.54
C MET A 114 0.78 -22.90 5.15
N ILE A 115 0.55 -21.69 4.64
CA ILE A 115 -0.22 -21.44 3.42
C ILE A 115 0.57 -20.66 2.36
N PRO A 116 1.75 -21.13 1.90
CA PRO A 116 2.58 -20.37 0.94
C PRO A 116 1.89 -20.13 -0.42
N HIS A 117 0.95 -21.00 -0.79
CA HIS A 117 0.20 -20.92 -2.04
C HIS A 117 -0.83 -19.78 -2.08
N VAL A 118 -1.19 -19.21 -0.93
CA VAL A 118 -2.14 -18.10 -0.86
C VAL A 118 -1.46 -16.85 -1.39
N ARG A 119 -2.11 -16.18 -2.34
CA ARG A 119 -1.61 -14.95 -2.98
C ARG A 119 -2.48 -13.79 -2.53
N SER A 120 -1.89 -12.80 -1.88
CA SER A 120 -2.63 -11.61 -1.43
C SER A 120 -3.17 -10.77 -2.58
N LEU A 121 -2.52 -10.83 -3.75
CA LEU A 121 -2.90 -10.03 -4.92
C LEU A 121 -4.36 -10.24 -5.34
N ILE A 122 -4.81 -11.49 -5.37
CA ILE A 122 -6.18 -11.83 -5.78
C ILE A 122 -7.21 -11.32 -4.76
N ALA A 123 -6.80 -11.17 -3.50
CA ALA A 123 -7.63 -10.66 -2.42
C ALA A 123 -7.55 -9.13 -2.25
N TYR A 124 -6.79 -8.44 -3.09
CA TYR A 124 -6.60 -7.00 -2.99
C TYR A 124 -7.82 -6.24 -3.50
N ASN A 125 -8.40 -5.41 -2.64
CA ASN A 125 -9.43 -4.45 -3.02
C ASN A 125 -8.80 -3.07 -3.27
N ALA A 126 -8.73 -2.68 -4.55
CA ALA A 126 -8.21 -1.37 -4.97
C ALA A 126 -9.08 -0.19 -4.46
N GLU A 127 -10.36 -0.43 -4.18
CA GLU A 127 -11.32 0.57 -3.69
C GLU A 127 -11.45 0.58 -2.15
N SER A 128 -10.57 -0.13 -1.44
CA SER A 128 -10.66 -0.16 0.03
C SER A 128 -10.43 1.23 0.62
N GLN A 129 -11.26 1.63 1.59
CA GLN A 129 -11.15 2.91 2.29
C GLN A 129 -9.77 3.13 2.92
N VAL A 130 -9.09 2.04 3.30
CA VAL A 130 -7.73 2.10 3.84
C VAL A 130 -6.76 2.58 2.76
N VAL A 131 -6.85 2.05 1.54
CA VAL A 131 -6.03 2.49 0.40
C VAL A 131 -6.36 3.94 0.03
N GLU A 132 -7.65 4.27 0.00
CA GLU A 132 -8.14 5.63 -0.27
C GLU A 132 -7.59 6.65 0.73
N SER A 133 -7.49 6.30 2.01
CA SER A 133 -6.94 7.19 3.03
C SER A 133 -5.43 7.42 2.91
N MET A 134 -4.68 6.47 2.30
CA MET A 134 -3.22 6.51 2.25
C MET A 134 -2.71 7.37 1.08
N ARG A 135 -3.42 7.37 -0.05
CA ARG A 135 -2.98 8.06 -1.26
C ARG A 135 -2.88 9.59 -1.10
N PRO A 136 -3.85 10.30 -0.49
CA PRO A 136 -3.73 11.73 -0.21
C PRO A 136 -2.56 12.09 0.72
N ASN A 137 -2.10 11.14 1.53
CA ASN A 137 -0.94 11.28 2.40
C ASN A 137 0.40 11.01 1.68
N GLY A 138 0.37 10.78 0.37
CA GLY A 138 1.58 10.59 -0.45
C GLY A 138 2.08 9.16 -0.52
N VAL A 139 1.36 8.17 0.01
CA VAL A 139 1.68 6.75 -0.19
C VAL A 139 1.11 6.30 -1.53
N LEU A 140 1.98 5.95 -2.47
CA LEU A 140 1.56 5.63 -3.85
C LEU A 140 1.73 4.16 -4.21
N LEU A 141 2.60 3.45 -3.49
CA LEU A 141 2.93 2.05 -3.71
C LEU A 141 2.86 1.27 -2.40
N GLY A 142 2.46 0.00 -2.48
CA GLY A 142 2.43 -0.89 -1.33
C GLY A 142 2.79 -2.32 -1.69
N GLN A 143 3.45 -3.01 -0.76
CA GLN A 143 3.62 -4.47 -0.83
C GLN A 143 2.51 -5.11 0.02
N ILE A 144 1.47 -5.58 -0.65
CA ILE A 144 0.28 -6.14 -0.03
C ILE A 144 0.59 -7.52 0.51
N THR A 145 0.62 -7.63 1.83
CA THR A 145 1.20 -8.79 2.51
C THR A 145 0.13 -9.51 3.30
N PRO A 146 -0.11 -10.81 3.03
CA PRO A 146 -1.07 -11.58 3.80
C PRO A 146 -0.60 -11.70 5.25
N GLN A 147 -1.54 -11.80 6.18
CA GLN A 147 -1.26 -11.83 7.62
C GLN A 147 -1.81 -13.11 8.23
N GLY A 148 -1.23 -13.52 9.36
CA GLY A 148 -1.65 -14.72 10.10
C GLY A 148 -0.90 -15.99 9.68
N GLY A 149 -1.10 -17.07 10.45
CA GLY A 149 -0.38 -18.34 10.26
C GLY A 149 1.13 -18.25 10.53
N ARG A 150 1.81 -19.38 10.38
CA ARG A 150 3.27 -19.49 10.40
C ARG A 150 3.87 -19.03 9.08
N ILE A 151 3.36 -19.54 7.96
CA ILE A 151 3.70 -19.08 6.61
C ILE A 151 2.42 -18.46 6.05
N SER A 152 2.39 -17.13 5.95
CA SER A 152 1.19 -16.34 5.69
C SER A 152 0.76 -16.34 4.23
N GLY A 153 1.67 -16.69 3.32
CA GLY A 153 1.45 -16.66 1.88
C GLY A 153 2.35 -15.68 1.15
N THR A 154 2.04 -15.45 -0.11
CA THR A 154 2.82 -14.66 -1.05
C THR A 154 2.24 -13.25 -1.19
N SER A 155 3.12 -12.24 -1.14
CA SER A 155 2.79 -10.83 -1.38
C SER A 155 3.06 -10.40 -2.81
N SER A 156 2.43 -9.32 -3.23
CA SER A 156 2.73 -8.60 -4.48
C SER A 156 2.92 -7.11 -4.22
N ILE A 157 3.58 -6.40 -5.14
CA ILE A 157 3.70 -4.94 -5.12
C ILE A 157 2.64 -4.34 -6.04
N VAL A 158 1.89 -3.39 -5.51
CA VAL A 158 0.79 -2.71 -6.20
C VAL A 158 0.90 -1.19 -6.13
N GLN A 159 0.33 -0.51 -7.12
CA GLN A 159 0.03 0.92 -7.06
C GLN A 159 -1.38 1.19 -6.53
N PHE A 160 -1.56 2.35 -5.91
CA PHE A 160 -2.85 2.80 -5.39
C PHE A 160 -3.64 3.66 -6.38
N ASP A 161 -3.24 3.65 -7.65
CA ASP A 161 -3.92 4.32 -8.75
C ASP A 161 -4.45 3.30 -9.76
N ALA A 162 -5.47 2.53 -9.38
CA ALA A 162 -6.00 1.44 -10.18
C ALA A 162 -7.47 1.15 -9.88
N TRP A 163 -8.16 0.52 -10.84
CA TRP A 163 -9.56 0.09 -10.71
C TRP A 163 -9.71 -1.31 -10.12
N ASN A 164 -8.81 -2.21 -10.49
CA ASN A 164 -8.81 -3.62 -10.10
C ASN A 164 -7.40 -4.03 -9.67
N TRP A 165 -7.26 -5.26 -9.19
CA TRP A 165 -5.99 -5.76 -8.69
C TRP A 165 -5.01 -6.07 -9.83
N GLU A 166 -5.50 -6.36 -11.03
CA GLU A 166 -4.69 -6.61 -12.23
C GLU A 166 -3.92 -5.34 -12.66
N ASP A 167 -4.63 -4.23 -12.79
CA ASP A 167 -4.09 -2.91 -13.16
C ASP A 167 -3.22 -2.32 -12.04
N ALA A 168 -3.52 -2.68 -10.79
CA ALA A 168 -2.72 -2.28 -9.65
C ALA A 168 -1.37 -2.98 -9.62
N ALA A 169 -1.24 -4.17 -10.22
CA ALA A 169 -0.06 -5.01 -10.07
C ALA A 169 1.17 -4.42 -10.79
N ILE A 170 2.21 -4.12 -10.03
CA ILE A 170 3.52 -3.72 -10.56
C ILE A 170 4.49 -4.90 -10.57
N LYS A 171 4.48 -5.68 -9.49
CA LYS A 171 5.26 -6.91 -9.40
C LYS A 171 4.44 -7.98 -8.70
N VAL A 172 4.19 -9.06 -9.42
CA VAL A 172 3.41 -10.20 -8.95
C VAL A 172 4.34 -11.18 -8.24
N ASP A 173 3.87 -11.75 -7.11
CA ASP A 173 4.55 -12.78 -6.34
C ASP A 173 5.98 -12.39 -5.92
N ASP A 174 6.08 -11.26 -5.22
CA ASP A 174 7.35 -10.67 -4.80
C ASP A 174 8.07 -11.47 -3.71
N GLY A 175 7.32 -12.07 -2.77
CA GLY A 175 7.92 -12.83 -1.67
C GLY A 175 6.91 -13.57 -0.80
N ILE A 176 7.37 -14.64 -0.17
CA ILE A 176 6.61 -15.43 0.82
C ILE A 176 6.89 -14.87 2.21
N HIS A 177 5.84 -14.66 2.99
CA HIS A 177 5.91 -14.08 4.33
C HIS A 177 5.77 -15.16 5.40
N MET A 178 6.59 -15.06 6.45
CA MET A 178 6.63 -16.00 7.55
C MET A 178 6.70 -15.27 8.89
N ASN A 179 5.89 -15.71 9.84
CA ASN A 179 5.95 -15.28 11.22
C ASN A 179 6.91 -16.18 11.99
N TRP A 180 8.12 -15.71 12.26
CA TRP A 180 9.12 -16.50 12.97
C TRP A 180 8.65 -16.87 14.40
N PRO A 181 8.89 -18.11 14.88
CA PRO A 181 8.52 -18.48 16.24
C PRO A 181 9.31 -17.68 17.27
N ASN A 182 8.63 -17.24 18.33
CA ASN A 182 9.30 -16.55 19.43
C ASN A 182 9.93 -17.56 20.38
N SER A 183 11.19 -17.35 20.73
CA SER A 183 11.91 -18.14 21.75
C SER A 183 11.42 -17.88 23.16
N PHE A 184 10.74 -16.76 23.38
CA PHE A 184 10.11 -16.39 24.64
C PHE A 184 8.62 -16.08 24.42
N ARG A 185 7.79 -16.44 25.39
CA ARG A 185 6.36 -16.10 25.42
C ARG A 185 6.00 -15.38 26.71
N ARG A 186 4.97 -14.54 26.66
CA ARG A 186 4.42 -13.92 27.86
C ARG A 186 3.72 -15.00 28.71
N GLY A 187 4.05 -15.04 30.00
CA GLY A 187 3.40 -15.94 30.97
C GLY A 187 1.91 -15.61 31.13
N ARG A 188 1.10 -16.66 31.16
CA ARG A 188 -0.35 -16.60 31.37
C ARG A 188 -0.64 -16.64 32.86
N TRP A 189 -0.68 -15.48 33.53
CA TRP A 189 -1.00 -15.39 34.97
C TRP A 189 -2.27 -16.19 35.30
N TRP A 190 -3.31 -16.05 34.46
CA TRP A 190 -4.60 -16.70 34.69
C TRP A 190 -4.55 -18.24 34.69
N MET A 191 -3.45 -18.84 34.20
CA MET A 191 -3.18 -20.28 34.30
C MET A 191 -2.09 -20.61 35.34
N GLY A 192 -1.78 -19.70 36.26
CA GLY A 192 -0.78 -19.90 37.32
C GLY A 192 0.67 -19.72 36.89
N GLU A 193 0.93 -19.19 35.69
CA GLU A 193 2.29 -18.95 35.23
C GLU A 193 2.86 -17.61 35.77
N PRO A 194 4.16 -17.54 36.12
CA PRO A 194 4.81 -16.30 36.53
C PRO A 194 4.60 -15.12 35.56
N ARG A 195 4.40 -13.90 36.08
CA ARG A 195 4.42 -12.68 35.25
C ARG A 195 5.76 -12.53 34.55
N GLY A 196 5.74 -12.06 33.30
CA GLY A 196 6.93 -11.76 32.53
C GLY A 196 7.12 -12.66 31.31
N PHE A 197 8.29 -12.58 30.70
CA PHE A 197 8.68 -13.44 29.58
C PHE A 197 9.25 -14.76 30.12
N GLN A 198 8.77 -15.87 29.56
CA GLN A 198 9.23 -17.21 29.89
C GLN A 198 9.75 -17.90 28.63
N PRO A 199 10.73 -18.80 28.74
CA PRO A 199 11.17 -19.62 27.62
C PRO A 199 9.98 -20.36 26.99
N ASN A 200 9.87 -20.29 25.67
CA ASN A 200 8.87 -21.01 24.93
C ASN A 200 9.27 -22.48 24.83
N LYS A 201 8.60 -23.34 25.62
CA LYS A 201 8.84 -24.79 25.63
C LYS A 201 8.60 -25.46 24.28
N GLU A 202 7.75 -24.89 23.44
CA GLU A 202 7.40 -25.44 22.13
C GLU A 202 8.29 -24.94 21.00
N TYR A 203 9.25 -24.05 21.29
CA TYR A 203 10.06 -23.38 20.28
C TYR A 203 10.79 -24.37 19.36
N THR A 204 11.41 -25.41 19.91
CA THR A 204 12.12 -26.45 19.14
C THR A 204 11.16 -27.18 18.21
N THR A 205 10.04 -27.67 18.72
CA THR A 205 8.98 -28.30 17.92
C THR A 205 8.44 -27.40 16.81
N GLN A 206 8.32 -26.09 17.05
CA GLN A 206 7.88 -25.13 16.03
C GLN A 206 8.94 -24.96 14.94
N LEU A 207 10.23 -24.95 15.30
CA LEU A 207 11.32 -24.93 14.33
C LEU A 207 11.37 -26.22 13.50
N ASP A 208 11.24 -27.38 14.13
CA ASP A 208 11.29 -28.68 13.45
C ASP A 208 10.16 -28.80 12.42
N LYS A 209 8.97 -28.27 12.72
CA LYS A 209 7.85 -28.18 11.77
C LYS A 209 8.22 -27.32 10.55
N ILE A 210 8.83 -26.16 10.75
CA ILE A 210 9.24 -25.27 9.65
C ILE A 210 10.33 -25.95 8.80
N GLN A 211 11.34 -26.54 9.43
CA GLN A 211 12.41 -27.24 8.73
C GLN A 211 11.87 -28.41 7.91
N SER A 212 10.99 -29.21 8.50
CA SER A 212 10.34 -30.34 7.83
C SER A 212 9.49 -29.87 6.65
N PHE A 213 8.74 -28.78 6.80
CA PHE A 213 7.97 -28.19 5.71
C PHE A 213 8.85 -27.75 4.54
N LEU A 214 9.94 -27.04 4.82
CA LEU A 214 10.88 -26.58 3.79
C LEU A 214 11.62 -27.74 3.12
N ALA A 215 12.02 -28.76 3.89
CA ALA A 215 12.66 -29.96 3.36
C ALA A 215 11.73 -30.73 2.41
N ASN A 216 10.46 -30.89 2.80
CA ASN A 216 9.45 -31.56 1.97
C ASN A 216 9.11 -30.76 0.70
N ALA A 217 9.15 -29.43 0.76
CA ALA A 217 8.89 -28.58 -0.40
C ALA A 217 10.06 -28.54 -1.41
N ALA A 218 11.27 -28.89 -0.97
CA ALA A 218 12.47 -28.91 -1.81
C ALA A 218 12.73 -30.28 -2.49
N ALA A 219 12.09 -31.34 -2.01
CA ALA A 219 12.16 -32.69 -2.56
C ALA A 219 11.26 -32.86 -3.78
#